data_AF-A0A1Y3VI88-F1
#
_entry.id   AF-A0A1Y3VI88-F1
#
_cell.length_a   1.000
_cell.length_b   1.000
_cell.length_c   1.000
_cell.angle_alpha   90.00
_cell.angle_beta   90.00
_cell.angle_gamma   90.00
#
_symmetry.space_group_name_H-M   'P 1'
#
loop_
_entity.id
_entity.type
_entity.pdbx_description
1 polymer ?
#
loop_
_entity_poly.entity_id
_entity_poly.type
_entity_poly.pdbx_seq_one_letter_code
_entity_poly.pdbx_strand_id
1 'polypeptide(L)'
;MNGCLNILWHFPFLGFLHALLYAILGVILCCTIILYPVGLGFFQIAQFLLSPFSSALVSRKDLDLIQPSEQSTVAMAYSTLVSVLYIPFGILAAAGALFTMLGEFLSIIGIPCGIVWFKTLPAIFMPVNKVCVPKAVAEEIERVKAGNTVAAFKAGNTQESDPESDPESDPESDPDRFEEGVSISGEKPEVRKFDTVQLQEIVTHAAMYRASLVEECRHELEIREKSSSFAEMVAAMDDAKIREILAHPQLYAEELIYACSQEHVERDRIRQEQQEREAEAARLERERKAEEERIAREQRKKEEAERRAVAWKKQRPYVFAVIAILVLAGIGVGGYSYYKEQNRLKQERIAAEQQRVAEELRAEQQRIAEEKAAEERRLAEEKRREQQRIAAEKAAEERRIAEEKAAEERRLAAEKAAEEERIAEQRRAEERRILAEQKRIAIEKAEKEYRERQQAEWQAKQRMLSQYKEGDLFVDGDDKGVVIRLDTQGMLVIGMSDMFGSWPGYYANTNGWRLPTRKELDYIQSNKEKINRYLRENKGSQIRSGVYYWSANKGSRSNERIASNGFEISRDYSNKNYIRLVQSF
;
A
#
# COMPACT_ATOMS: atom_id res chain seq x y z
N MET A 1 18.40 25.37 23.01
CA MET A 1 16.99 25.17 22.57
C MET A 1 15.98 25.11 23.73
N ASN A 2 16.31 24.52 24.89
CA ASN A 2 15.35 24.37 26.02
C ASN A 2 14.74 25.70 26.52
N GLY A 3 15.49 26.81 26.51
CA GLY A 3 15.00 28.13 26.94
C GLY A 3 13.83 28.66 26.09
N CYS A 4 13.92 28.53 24.76
CA CYS A 4 12.85 28.99 23.86
C CYS A 4 11.56 28.19 24.04
N LEU A 5 11.66 26.89 24.34
CA LEU A 5 10.51 26.02 24.59
C LEU A 5 9.83 26.34 25.93
N ASN A 6 10.59 26.69 26.98
CA ASN A 6 10.01 27.17 28.24
C ASN A 6 9.27 28.50 28.04
N ILE A 7 9.79 29.41 27.21
CA ILE A 7 9.11 30.68 26.89
C ILE A 7 7.80 30.42 26.15
N LEU A 8 7.79 29.51 25.17
CA LEU A 8 6.58 29.12 24.42
C LEU A 8 5.49 28.52 25.32
N TRP A 9 5.89 27.76 26.35
CA TRP A 9 4.97 27.24 27.35
C TRP A 9 4.30 28.35 28.18
N HIS A 10 5.04 29.39 28.56
CA HIS A 10 4.49 30.49 29.34
C HIS A 10 3.71 31.51 28.50
N PHE A 11 4.15 31.77 27.27
CA PHE A 11 3.57 32.72 26.31
C PHE A 11 3.33 31.97 25.00
N PRO A 12 2.17 31.32 24.74
CA PRO A 12 0.79 31.80 24.78
C PRO A 12 -0.21 30.92 25.57
N PHE A 13 0.25 29.82 26.19
CA PHE A 13 -0.59 28.84 26.89
C PHE A 13 -0.67 29.06 28.41
N LEU A 14 -0.18 30.21 28.90
CA LEU A 14 -0.25 30.61 30.30
C LEU A 14 0.32 29.53 31.25
N GLY A 15 1.42 28.88 30.89
CA GLY A 15 2.01 27.81 31.68
C GLY A 15 2.38 28.19 33.13
N PHE A 16 2.65 29.47 33.38
CA PHE A 16 2.93 29.98 34.74
C PHE A 16 1.66 30.00 35.60
N LEU A 17 0.49 30.21 34.98
CA LEU A 17 -0.80 30.19 35.68
C LEU A 17 -1.16 28.76 36.09
N HIS A 18 -0.83 27.78 35.25
CA HIS A 18 -0.95 26.36 35.60
C HIS A 18 -0.03 25.99 36.75
N ALA A 19 1.24 26.40 36.72
CA ALA A 19 2.17 26.20 37.83
C ALA A 19 1.63 26.84 39.14
N LEU A 20 1.09 28.06 39.05
CA LEU A 20 0.49 28.75 40.19
C LEU A 20 -0.75 28.03 40.73
N LEU A 21 -1.62 27.52 39.85
CA LEU A 21 -2.80 26.75 40.23
C LEU A 21 -2.41 25.49 41.01
N TYR A 22 -1.44 24.72 40.51
CA TYR A 22 -0.93 23.53 41.21
C TYR A 22 -0.25 23.88 42.53
N ALA A 23 0.44 25.02 42.62
CA ALA A 23 1.02 25.49 43.88
C ALA A 23 -0.06 25.86 44.91
N ILE A 24 -1.11 26.60 44.50
CA ILE A 24 -2.23 26.96 45.39
C ILE A 24 -2.97 25.71 45.86
N LEU A 25 -3.27 24.78 44.95
CA LEU A 25 -3.87 23.49 45.30
C LEU A 25 -2.97 22.69 46.26
N GLY A 26 -1.65 22.72 46.04
CA GLY A 26 -0.67 22.13 46.95
C GLY A 26 -0.74 22.71 48.36
N VAL A 27 -0.85 24.04 48.50
CA VAL A 27 -1.04 24.71 49.79
C VAL A 27 -2.34 24.26 50.46
N ILE A 28 -3.46 24.26 49.72
CA ILE A 28 -4.76 23.83 50.25
C ILE A 28 -4.69 22.39 50.76
N LEU A 29 -4.09 21.48 49.99
CA LEU A 29 -3.96 20.08 50.38
C LEU A 29 -3.02 19.90 51.58
N CYS A 30 -1.96 20.69 51.70
CA CYS A 30 -1.10 20.69 52.89
C CYS A 30 -1.84 21.15 54.13
N CYS A 31 -2.74 22.15 54.02
CA CYS A 31 -3.54 22.63 55.15
C CYS A 31 -4.52 21.57 55.68
N THR A 32 -4.93 20.59 54.87
CA THR A 32 -5.81 19.50 55.32
C THR A 32 -5.12 18.49 56.25
N ILE A 33 -3.79 18.55 56.39
CA ILE A 33 -2.90 17.62 57.13
C ILE A 33 -2.93 16.18 56.59
N ILE A 34 -4.11 15.61 56.36
CA ILE A 34 -4.34 14.26 55.85
C ILE A 34 -3.74 14.09 54.45
N LEU A 35 -3.87 15.08 53.56
CA LEU A 35 -3.34 15.03 52.19
C LEU A 35 -1.97 15.71 52.05
N TYR A 36 -1.23 15.89 53.15
CA TYR A 36 0.08 16.52 53.13
C TYR A 36 1.06 15.90 52.09
N PRO A 37 1.21 14.55 51.97
CA PRO A 37 2.07 13.95 50.94
C PRO A 37 1.64 14.26 49.50
N VAL A 38 0.33 14.43 49.27
CA VAL A 38 -0.22 14.79 47.95
C VAL A 38 0.06 16.25 47.66
N GLY A 39 -0.11 17.14 48.65
CA GLY A 39 0.23 18.55 48.54
C GLY A 39 1.71 18.78 48.19
N LEU A 40 2.62 18.01 48.81
CA LEU A 40 4.03 18.00 48.43
C LEU A 40 4.26 17.59 46.98
N GLY A 41 3.55 16.56 46.48
CA GLY A 41 3.60 16.16 45.08
C GLY A 41 3.11 17.26 44.12
N PHE A 42 2.08 18.01 44.51
CA PHE A 42 1.56 19.15 43.73
C PHE A 42 2.57 20.29 43.63
N PHE A 43 3.38 20.55 44.66
CA PHE A 43 4.49 21.51 44.55
C PHE A 43 5.57 21.04 43.57
N GLN A 44 5.86 19.74 43.52
CA GLN A 44 6.82 19.19 42.56
C GLN A 44 6.31 19.32 41.12
N ILE A 45 5.01 19.11 40.91
CA ILE A 45 4.34 19.38 39.63
C ILE A 45 4.43 20.88 39.30
N ALA A 46 4.11 21.77 40.23
CA ALA A 46 4.22 23.22 40.03
C ALA A 46 5.64 23.65 39.62
N GLN A 47 6.66 23.12 40.30
CA GLN A 47 8.06 23.38 39.98
C GLN A 47 8.45 22.86 38.60
N PHE A 48 7.96 21.67 38.21
CA PHE A 48 8.14 21.14 36.86
C PHE A 48 7.48 22.04 35.80
N LEU A 49 6.25 22.49 36.03
CA LEU A 49 5.51 23.37 35.10
C LEU A 49 6.13 24.76 34.95
N LEU A 50 7.00 25.22 35.86
CA LEU A 50 7.79 26.43 35.66
C LEU A 50 8.97 26.24 34.68
N SER A 51 9.42 25.01 34.48
CA SER A 51 10.60 24.70 33.67
C SER A 51 10.54 23.33 32.99
N PRO A 52 9.47 23.04 32.23
CA PRO A 52 9.14 21.66 31.82
C PRO A 52 10.14 21.05 30.83
N PHE A 53 10.92 21.88 30.13
CA PHE A 53 11.98 21.42 29.23
C PHE A 53 13.37 21.44 29.86
N SER A 54 13.51 21.88 31.10
CA SER A 54 14.80 21.91 31.83
C SER A 54 14.83 20.95 33.02
N SER A 55 13.66 20.51 33.47
CA SER A 55 13.47 19.60 34.58
C SER A 55 12.77 18.32 34.14
N ALA A 56 12.77 17.28 34.99
CA ALA A 56 12.08 16.02 34.79
C ALA A 56 11.47 15.53 36.12
N LEU A 57 10.36 14.80 36.05
CA LEU A 57 9.70 14.21 37.21
C LEU A 57 10.12 12.74 37.35
N VAL A 58 10.92 12.45 38.36
CA VAL A 58 11.40 11.10 38.68
C VAL A 58 10.73 10.57 39.95
N SER A 59 10.72 9.25 40.15
CA SER A 59 10.22 8.69 41.41
C SER A 59 11.29 8.78 42.50
N ARG A 60 10.88 8.92 43.76
CA ARG A 60 11.80 8.99 44.91
C ARG A 60 12.73 7.77 44.96
N LYS A 61 12.17 6.58 44.70
CA LYS A 61 12.91 5.31 44.62
C LYS A 61 14.04 5.35 43.60
N ASP A 62 13.85 6.08 42.49
CA ASP A 62 14.87 6.21 41.46
C ASP A 62 15.95 7.22 41.85
N LEU A 63 15.56 8.27 42.58
CA LEU A 63 16.50 9.26 43.12
C LEU A 63 17.36 8.67 44.25
N ASP A 64 16.82 7.75 45.04
CA ASP A 64 17.54 7.05 46.11
C ASP A 64 18.73 6.21 45.58
N LEU A 65 18.77 5.91 44.28
CA LEU A 65 19.93 5.28 43.62
C LEU A 65 21.18 6.16 43.60
N ILE A 66 21.00 7.49 43.62
CA ILE A 66 22.10 8.47 43.54
C ILE A 66 22.25 9.22 44.86
N GLN A 67 21.14 9.56 45.50
CA GLN A 67 21.11 10.27 46.76
C GLN A 67 20.21 9.52 47.75
N PRO A 68 20.77 8.62 48.58
CA PRO A 68 20.01 7.87 49.55
C PRO A 68 19.31 8.82 50.52
N SER A 69 17.98 8.72 50.63
CA SER A 69 17.21 9.47 51.63
C SER A 69 16.70 8.56 52.74
N GLU A 70 16.98 8.90 54.00
CA GLU A 70 16.46 8.17 55.16
C GLU A 70 14.97 8.51 55.37
N GLN A 71 14.08 7.73 54.74
CA GLN A 71 12.67 7.73 55.08
C GLN A 71 12.35 6.60 56.06
N SER A 72 11.69 6.94 57.16
CA SER A 72 11.19 5.94 58.10
C SER A 72 10.12 5.05 57.44
N THR A 73 10.08 3.78 57.84
CA THR A 73 9.09 2.80 57.34
C THR A 73 7.65 3.30 57.53
N VAL A 74 7.41 4.07 58.59
CA VAL A 74 6.11 4.68 58.91
C VAL A 74 5.72 5.76 57.89
N ALA A 75 6.68 6.61 57.47
CA ALA A 75 6.42 7.65 56.46
C ALA A 75 6.09 7.05 55.08
N MET A 76 6.73 5.92 54.72
CA MET A 76 6.42 5.19 53.48
C MET A 76 5.02 4.56 53.50
N ALA A 77 4.64 3.93 54.62
CA ALA A 77 3.32 3.32 54.79
C ALA A 77 2.20 4.37 54.73
N TYR A 78 2.39 5.50 55.43
CA TYR A 78 1.48 6.63 55.40
C TYR A 78 1.33 7.22 53.98
N SER A 79 2.44 7.45 53.28
CA SER A 79 2.42 7.97 51.91
C SER A 79 1.71 7.01 50.93
N THR A 80 1.87 5.70 51.12
CA THR A 80 1.18 4.69 50.30
C THR A 80 -0.33 4.69 50.55
N LEU A 81 -0.76 4.76 51.81
CA LEU A 81 -2.18 4.83 52.17
C LEU A 81 -2.86 6.07 51.55
N VAL A 82 -2.22 7.23 51.68
CA VAL A 82 -2.73 8.49 51.11
C VAL A 82 -2.74 8.42 49.58
N SER A 83 -1.77 7.74 48.95
CA SER A 83 -1.77 7.51 47.50
C SER A 83 -3.00 6.74 47.04
N VAL A 84 -3.39 5.67 47.75
CA VAL A 84 -4.59 4.87 47.44
C VAL A 84 -5.85 5.72 47.58
N LEU A 85 -5.94 6.53 48.63
CA LEU A 85 -7.07 7.44 48.86
C LEU A 85 -7.21 8.49 47.74
N TYR A 86 -6.10 8.91 47.14
CA TYR A 86 -6.08 9.91 46.07
C TYR A 86 -6.50 9.35 44.71
N ILE A 87 -6.37 8.04 44.45
CA ILE A 87 -6.66 7.41 43.14
C ILE A 87 -7.98 7.86 42.50
N PRO A 88 -9.16 7.86 43.15
CA PRO A 88 -10.40 8.31 42.51
C PRO A 88 -10.34 9.76 42.02
N PHE A 89 -9.69 10.65 42.79
CA PHE A 89 -9.46 12.03 42.40
C PHE A 89 -8.38 12.15 41.31
N GLY A 90 -7.33 11.33 41.39
CA GLY A 90 -6.25 11.25 40.39
C GLY A 90 -6.74 10.79 39.02
N ILE A 91 -7.70 9.84 38.94
CA ILE A 91 -8.33 9.44 37.67
C ILE A 91 -9.06 10.62 37.03
N LEU A 92 -9.84 11.37 37.81
CA LEU A 92 -10.58 12.54 37.31
C LEU A 92 -9.62 13.65 36.86
N ALA A 93 -8.56 13.92 37.65
CA ALA A 93 -7.55 14.91 37.31
C ALA A 93 -6.75 14.52 36.06
N ALA A 94 -6.36 13.24 35.93
CA ALA A 94 -5.67 12.71 34.76
C ALA A 94 -6.55 12.78 33.51
N ALA A 95 -7.86 12.47 33.62
CA ALA A 95 -8.80 12.63 32.51
C ALA A 95 -8.92 14.10 32.06
N GLY A 96 -8.97 15.04 33.01
CA GLY A 96 -8.94 16.47 32.71
C GLY A 96 -7.66 16.88 32.00
N ALA A 97 -6.50 16.45 32.49
CA ALA A 97 -5.20 16.72 31.85
C ALA A 97 -5.08 16.10 30.45
N LEU A 98 -5.63 14.90 30.24
CA LEU A 98 -5.70 14.25 28.93
C LEU A 98 -6.58 15.05 27.96
N PHE A 99 -7.73 15.56 28.43
CA PHE A 99 -8.60 16.41 27.60
C PHE A 99 -7.91 17.72 27.22
N THR A 100 -7.22 18.38 28.16
CA THR A 100 -6.42 19.58 27.88
C THR A 100 -5.31 19.30 26.88
N MET A 101 -4.57 18.21 27.05
CA MET A 101 -3.52 17.77 26.12
C MET A 101 -4.05 17.54 24.70
N LEU A 102 -5.19 16.86 24.56
CA LEU A 102 -5.82 16.63 23.26
C LEU A 102 -6.25 17.94 22.58
N GLY A 103 -6.76 18.90 23.35
CA GLY A 103 -7.10 20.23 22.86
C GLY A 103 -5.87 21.01 22.36
N GLU A 104 -4.75 20.92 23.07
CA GLU A 104 -3.50 21.61 22.68
C GLU A 104 -2.87 21.01 21.41
N PHE A 105 -2.99 19.69 21.21
CA PHE A 105 -2.49 19.00 20.01
C PHE A 105 -3.23 19.34 18.71
N LEU A 106 -4.41 19.98 18.79
CA LEU A 106 -5.13 20.44 17.59
C LEU A 106 -4.41 21.58 16.86
N SER A 107 -3.44 22.24 17.51
CA SER A 107 -2.65 23.30 16.91
C SER A 107 -1.18 22.90 16.82
N ILE A 108 -0.51 23.23 15.71
CA ILE A 108 0.93 22.98 15.53
C ILE A 108 1.74 23.66 16.65
N ILE A 109 1.32 24.85 17.07
CA ILE A 109 1.97 25.63 18.15
C ILE A 109 1.74 24.99 19.52
N GLY A 110 0.65 24.24 19.71
CA GLY A 110 0.31 23.57 20.97
C GLY A 110 0.93 22.18 21.14
N ILE A 111 1.54 21.59 20.10
CA ILE A 111 2.24 20.30 20.21
C ILE A 111 3.34 20.32 21.30
N PRO A 112 4.25 21.31 21.32
CA PRO A 112 5.23 21.40 22.41
C PRO A 112 4.59 21.50 23.80
N CYS A 113 3.46 22.18 23.93
CA CYS A 113 2.76 22.37 25.20
C CYS A 113 2.03 21.10 25.65
N GLY A 114 1.38 20.38 24.74
CA GLY A 114 0.74 19.10 25.09
C GLY A 114 1.76 18.04 25.54
N ILE A 115 3.01 18.09 25.06
CA ILE A 115 4.10 17.24 25.56
C ILE A 115 4.40 17.51 27.05
N VAL A 116 4.21 18.75 27.53
CA VAL A 116 4.36 19.08 28.96
C VAL A 116 3.31 18.35 29.80
N TRP A 117 2.05 18.35 29.36
CA TRP A 117 0.98 17.60 30.00
C TRP A 117 1.25 16.09 29.99
N PHE A 118 1.74 15.55 28.88
CA PHE A 118 2.12 14.14 28.78
C PHE A 118 3.20 13.75 29.81
N LYS A 119 4.25 14.56 29.96
CA LYS A 119 5.32 14.34 30.95
C LYS A 119 4.84 14.46 32.39
N THR A 120 3.86 15.33 32.64
CA THR A 120 3.31 15.56 33.98
C THR A 120 2.23 14.54 34.34
N LEU A 121 1.58 13.91 33.36
CA LEU A 121 0.43 13.03 33.55
C LEU A 121 0.64 11.91 34.59
N PRO A 122 1.78 11.18 34.63
CA PRO A 122 2.02 10.17 35.65
C PRO A 122 2.07 10.76 37.07
N ALA A 123 2.53 12.00 37.20
CA ALA A 123 2.55 12.71 38.47
C ALA A 123 1.18 13.30 38.84
N ILE A 124 0.37 13.74 37.87
CA ILE A 124 -1.02 14.16 38.12
C ILE A 124 -1.84 12.98 38.64
N PHE A 125 -1.65 11.79 38.05
CA PHE A 125 -2.34 10.57 38.46
C PHE A 125 -1.86 10.08 39.84
N MET A 126 -0.54 10.03 40.06
CA MET A 126 0.08 9.61 41.31
C MET A 126 1.15 10.63 41.75
N PRO A 127 0.76 11.69 42.47
CA PRO A 127 1.65 12.79 42.84
C PRO A 127 2.62 12.43 43.97
N VAL A 128 2.25 11.45 44.78
CA VAL A 128 3.05 11.03 45.94
C VAL A 128 4.35 10.39 45.48
N ASN A 129 5.45 10.73 46.17
CA ASN A 129 6.80 10.24 45.87
C ASN A 129 7.35 10.62 44.48
N LYS A 130 6.81 11.66 43.85
CA LYS A 130 7.40 12.29 42.66
C LYS A 130 8.27 13.46 43.06
N VAL A 131 9.42 13.61 42.41
CA VAL A 131 10.37 14.70 42.67
C VAL A 131 10.78 15.33 41.34
N CYS A 132 10.78 16.66 41.30
CA CYS A 132 11.25 17.43 40.17
C CYS A 132 12.77 17.62 40.29
N VAL A 133 13.52 17.08 39.32
CA VAL A 133 14.98 17.17 39.28
C VAL A 133 15.44 17.82 37.96
N PRO A 134 16.61 18.48 37.93
CA PRO A 134 17.21 18.93 36.68
C PRO A 134 17.44 17.75 35.73
N LYS A 135 17.31 17.98 34.42
CA LYS A 135 17.49 16.93 33.40
C LYS A 135 18.80 16.14 33.54
N ALA A 136 19.90 16.80 33.87
CA ALA A 136 21.20 16.15 34.06
C ALA A 136 21.16 15.06 35.15
N VAL A 137 20.39 15.28 36.23
CA VAL A 137 20.21 14.28 37.30
C VAL A 137 19.32 13.13 36.83
N ALA A 138 18.27 13.42 36.06
CA ALA A 138 17.39 12.38 35.51
C ALA A 138 18.13 11.47 34.51
N GLU A 139 18.97 12.03 33.64
CA GLU A 139 19.81 11.28 32.70
C GLU A 139 20.79 10.37 33.45
N GLU A 140 21.38 10.84 34.56
CA GLU A 140 22.25 10.01 35.38
C GLU A 140 21.48 8.87 36.08
N ILE A 141 20.25 9.11 36.55
CA ILE A 141 19.37 8.06 37.10
C ILE A 141 19.08 7.00 36.05
N GLU A 142 18.74 7.40 34.83
CA GLU A 142 18.47 6.47 33.72
C GLU A 142 19.71 5.67 33.35
N ARG A 143 20.90 6.30 33.37
CA ARG A 143 22.18 5.63 33.15
C ARG A 143 22.45 4.56 34.21
N VAL A 144 22.25 4.88 35.49
CA VAL A 144 22.41 3.93 36.61
C VAL A 144 21.42 2.77 36.49
N LYS A 145 20.15 3.05 36.16
CA LYS A 145 19.15 2.02 35.91
C LYS A 145 19.51 1.10 34.76
N ALA A 146 19.95 1.67 33.63
CA ALA A 146 20.40 0.89 32.48
C ALA A 146 21.59 0.00 32.86
N GLY A 147 22.56 0.54 33.61
CA GLY A 147 23.69 -0.23 34.15
C GLY A 147 23.24 -1.39 35.04
N ASN A 148 22.30 -1.16 35.96
CA ASN A 148 21.76 -2.21 36.83
C ASN A 148 21.00 -3.28 36.05
N THR A 149 20.22 -2.90 35.03
CA THR A 149 19.52 -3.85 34.15
C THR A 149 20.52 -4.70 33.36
N VAL A 150 21.58 -4.08 32.82
CA VAL A 150 22.65 -4.79 32.10
C VAL A 150 23.42 -5.72 33.05
N ALA A 151 23.70 -5.28 34.27
CA ALA A 151 24.34 -6.11 35.29
C ALA A 151 23.46 -7.29 35.72
N ALA A 152 22.15 -7.07 35.90
CA ALA A 152 21.18 -8.13 36.18
C ALA A 152 21.06 -9.13 35.02
N PHE A 153 21.10 -8.64 33.77
CA PHE A 153 21.12 -9.49 32.58
C PHE A 153 22.41 -10.34 32.51
N LYS A 154 23.57 -9.74 32.77
CA LYS A 154 24.85 -10.45 32.85
C LYS A 154 24.89 -11.48 33.98
N ALA A 155 24.36 -11.14 35.15
CA ALA A 155 24.26 -12.04 36.30
C ALA A 155 23.28 -13.20 36.05
N GLY A 156 22.19 -12.97 35.31
CA GLY A 156 21.26 -14.01 34.86
C GLY A 156 21.87 -14.99 33.85
N ASN A 157 22.92 -14.58 33.14
CA ASN A 157 23.72 -15.45 32.26
C ASN A 157 24.83 -16.22 33.01
N THR A 158 24.97 -16.05 34.34
CA THR A 158 26.00 -16.71 35.15
C THR A 158 25.43 -17.93 35.91
N GLN A 159 24.54 -18.69 35.26
CA GLN A 159 24.16 -20.05 35.65
C GLN A 159 24.30 -21.01 34.47
N GLU A 160 25.50 -21.08 33.89
CA GLU A 160 26.12 -22.32 33.42
C GLU A 160 27.62 -22.06 33.20
N SER A 161 28.41 -22.48 34.21
CA SER A 161 29.85 -22.81 34.20
C SER A 161 30.86 -21.99 33.35
N ASP A 162 31.72 -21.25 34.05
CA ASP A 162 33.18 -21.17 33.78
C ASP A 162 33.84 -22.57 34.01
N PRO A 163 35.16 -22.80 33.78
CA PRO A 163 36.03 -22.55 32.62
C PRO A 163 36.88 -23.80 32.24
N GLU A 164 37.69 -23.68 31.18
CA GLU A 164 39.02 -24.33 31.04
C GLU A 164 39.12 -25.80 30.56
N SER A 165 39.28 -25.97 29.25
CA SER A 165 40.44 -26.67 28.64
C SER A 165 40.24 -26.79 27.13
N ASP A 166 41.07 -26.12 26.32
CA ASP A 166 41.34 -26.64 24.97
C ASP A 166 42.18 -27.93 25.16
N PRO A 167 41.78 -29.05 24.55
CA PRO A 167 42.40 -29.39 23.28
C PRO A 167 41.44 -30.05 22.28
N GLU A 168 41.47 -29.56 21.04
CA GLU A 168 41.48 -30.35 19.80
C GLU A 168 40.74 -31.71 19.83
N SER A 169 39.44 -31.74 19.46
CA SER A 169 38.82 -32.81 18.64
C SER A 169 37.29 -32.64 18.53
N ASP A 170 36.82 -32.57 17.28
CA ASP A 170 35.48 -32.84 16.73
C ASP A 170 34.20 -32.29 17.40
N PRO A 171 33.43 -31.43 16.70
CA PRO A 171 32.02 -31.29 16.97
C PRO A 171 31.25 -32.42 16.29
N GLU A 172 30.81 -33.39 17.10
CA GLU A 172 29.77 -34.34 16.74
C GLU A 172 28.43 -33.58 16.57
N SER A 173 27.87 -33.76 15.38
CA SER A 173 26.68 -33.19 14.75
C SER A 173 25.39 -33.18 15.57
N ASP A 174 24.75 -32.01 15.64
CA ASP A 174 23.29 -31.83 15.77
C ASP A 174 22.66 -32.12 14.38
N PRO A 175 21.80 -33.13 14.20
CA PRO A 175 21.50 -33.67 12.87
C PRO A 175 20.50 -32.88 12.01
N ASP A 176 19.85 -31.83 12.52
CA ASP A 176 18.76 -31.16 11.77
C ASP A 176 18.87 -29.62 11.66
N ARG A 177 20.01 -29.03 12.02
CA ARG A 177 20.23 -27.58 11.86
C ARG A 177 21.52 -27.26 11.10
N PHE A 178 21.49 -27.44 9.78
CA PHE A 178 22.56 -26.98 8.91
C PHE A 178 22.31 -25.56 8.37
N GLU A 179 23.37 -24.78 8.46
CA GLU A 179 23.49 -23.38 8.05
C GLU A 179 23.06 -23.13 6.60
N GLU A 180 22.25 -22.09 6.39
CA GLU A 180 22.14 -21.39 5.11
C GLU A 180 23.50 -20.76 4.78
N GLY A 181 24.37 -21.53 4.13
CA GLY A 181 25.73 -21.08 3.91
C GLY A 181 26.60 -21.90 2.97
N VAL A 182 26.04 -22.79 2.15
CA VAL A 182 26.82 -23.40 1.06
C VAL A 182 26.64 -22.58 -0.21
N SER A 183 27.55 -21.62 -0.39
CA SER A 183 27.89 -21.08 -1.71
C SER A 183 28.40 -22.25 -2.56
N ILE A 184 27.49 -22.89 -3.31
CA ILE A 184 27.88 -23.76 -4.41
C ILE A 184 28.44 -22.83 -5.49
N SER A 185 29.76 -22.68 -5.48
CA SER A 185 30.55 -21.98 -6.49
C SER A 185 30.61 -22.78 -7.81
N GLY A 186 29.44 -23.10 -8.34
CA GLY A 186 29.24 -23.53 -9.72
C GLY A 186 28.12 -22.67 -10.24
N GLU A 187 28.46 -21.66 -11.04
CA GLU A 187 27.49 -20.81 -11.73
C GLU A 187 26.50 -21.74 -12.45
N LYS A 188 25.25 -21.82 -11.95
CA LYS A 188 24.21 -22.64 -12.56
C LYS A 188 24.14 -22.26 -14.04
N PRO A 189 24.15 -23.23 -14.99
CA PRO A 189 24.03 -22.88 -16.40
C PRO A 189 22.75 -22.07 -16.60
N GLU A 190 22.89 -20.89 -17.21
CA GLU A 190 21.81 -19.89 -17.37
C GLU A 190 20.57 -20.50 -18.03
N VAL A 191 20.80 -21.55 -18.81
CA VAL A 191 19.84 -22.36 -19.56
C VAL A 191 18.80 -23.07 -18.70
N ARG A 192 19.09 -23.39 -17.43
CA ARG A 192 18.12 -24.05 -16.52
C ARG A 192 16.94 -23.18 -16.12
N LYS A 193 16.97 -21.88 -16.43
CA LYS A 193 15.87 -20.94 -16.20
C LYS A 193 14.79 -21.01 -17.30
N PHE A 194 15.09 -21.61 -18.45
CA PHE A 194 14.15 -21.68 -19.57
C PHE A 194 13.21 -22.89 -19.43
N ASP A 195 11.93 -22.66 -19.73
CA ASP A 195 10.93 -23.72 -19.83
C ASP A 195 11.22 -24.63 -21.04
N THR A 196 10.74 -25.87 -21.01
CA THR A 196 10.98 -26.85 -22.09
C THR A 196 10.55 -26.33 -23.47
N VAL A 197 9.50 -25.50 -23.53
CA VAL A 197 9.04 -24.84 -24.77
C VAL A 197 10.05 -23.81 -25.27
N GLN A 198 10.60 -23.00 -24.37
CA GLN A 198 11.59 -21.96 -24.70
C GLN A 198 12.92 -22.59 -25.15
N LEU A 199 13.34 -23.67 -24.50
CA LEU A 199 14.50 -24.45 -24.93
C LEU A 199 14.31 -25.00 -26.35
N GLN A 200 13.14 -25.57 -26.64
CA GLN A 200 12.81 -26.11 -27.97
C GLN A 200 12.76 -25.01 -29.04
N GLU A 201 12.28 -23.81 -28.70
CA GLU A 201 12.23 -22.66 -29.59
C GLU A 201 13.63 -22.17 -29.97
N ILE A 202 14.53 -22.05 -28.99
CA ILE A 202 15.92 -21.64 -29.19
C ILE A 202 16.67 -22.65 -30.08
N VAL A 203 16.44 -23.95 -29.88
CA VAL A 203 17.06 -25.01 -30.69
C VAL A 203 16.48 -25.05 -32.10
N THR A 204 15.17 -24.88 -32.26
CA THR A 204 14.50 -24.83 -33.57
C THR A 204 14.95 -23.62 -34.40
N HIS A 205 15.16 -22.48 -33.75
CA HIS A 205 15.61 -21.23 -34.38
C HIS A 205 17.09 -20.95 -34.17
N ALA A 206 17.93 -21.99 -34.25
CA ALA A 206 19.38 -21.92 -33.98
C ALA A 206 20.13 -20.79 -34.72
N ALA A 207 19.68 -20.39 -35.91
CA ALA A 207 20.30 -19.31 -36.69
C ALA A 207 20.12 -17.91 -36.07
N MET A 208 19.18 -17.73 -35.13
CA MET A 208 18.90 -16.46 -34.45
C MET A 208 19.66 -16.28 -33.13
N TYR A 209 20.32 -17.34 -32.62
CA TYR A 209 20.95 -17.37 -31.31
C TYR A 209 22.44 -17.69 -31.40
N ARG A 210 23.19 -17.42 -30.32
CA ARG A 210 24.62 -17.75 -30.25
C ARG A 210 24.80 -19.27 -30.24
N ALA A 211 25.77 -19.76 -31.01
CA ALA A 211 26.04 -21.19 -31.12
C ALA A 211 26.31 -21.87 -29.75
N SER A 212 27.03 -21.21 -28.85
CA SER A 212 27.26 -21.71 -27.48
C SER A 212 25.97 -21.92 -26.69
N LEU A 213 25.05 -20.96 -26.76
CA LEU A 213 23.75 -21.02 -26.08
C LEU A 213 22.87 -22.13 -26.67
N VAL A 214 22.88 -22.29 -28.00
CA VAL A 214 22.11 -23.34 -28.69
C VAL A 214 22.59 -24.73 -28.28
N GLU A 215 23.91 -24.93 -28.16
CA GLU A 215 24.48 -26.20 -27.70
C GLU A 215 24.16 -26.47 -26.22
N GLU A 216 24.24 -25.45 -25.36
CA GLU A 216 23.82 -25.59 -23.96
C GLU A 216 22.31 -25.91 -23.83
N CYS A 217 21.44 -25.29 -24.64
CA CYS A 217 20.02 -25.61 -24.71
C CYS A 217 19.76 -27.04 -25.21
N ARG A 218 20.54 -27.52 -26.18
CA ARG A 218 20.45 -28.90 -26.70
C ARG A 218 20.86 -29.90 -25.62
N HIS A 219 21.96 -29.64 -24.92
CA HIS A 219 22.45 -30.46 -23.81
C HIS A 219 21.44 -30.52 -22.65
N GLU A 220 20.85 -29.38 -22.28
CA GLU A 220 19.83 -29.33 -21.22
C GLU A 220 18.53 -30.08 -21.60
N LEU A 221 18.10 -30.03 -22.86
CA LEU A 221 16.96 -30.84 -23.33
C LEU A 221 17.26 -32.35 -23.24
N GLU A 222 18.49 -32.75 -23.58
CA GLU A 222 18.92 -34.15 -23.48
C GLU A 222 18.95 -34.64 -22.02
N ILE A 223 19.43 -33.80 -21.10
CA ILE A 223 19.39 -34.07 -19.65
C ILE A 223 17.94 -34.27 -19.19
N ARG A 224 17.02 -33.39 -19.59
CA ARG A 224 15.60 -33.48 -19.22
C ARG A 224 14.95 -34.75 -19.75
N GLU A 225 15.17 -35.08 -21.02
CA GLU A 225 14.64 -36.28 -21.64
C GLU A 225 15.10 -37.54 -20.90
N LYS A 226 16.42 -37.67 -20.66
CA LYS A 226 17.01 -38.80 -19.95
C LYS A 226 16.63 -38.85 -18.47
N SER A 227 16.43 -37.69 -17.81
CA SER A 227 16.03 -37.61 -16.40
C SER A 227 14.68 -38.26 -16.12
N SER A 228 13.78 -38.29 -17.12
CA SER A 228 12.47 -38.93 -17.04
C SER A 228 12.57 -40.41 -16.67
N SER A 229 13.65 -41.09 -17.08
CA SER A 229 13.88 -42.51 -16.76
C SER A 229 14.20 -42.76 -15.28
N PHE A 230 14.61 -41.73 -14.54
CA PHE A 230 14.93 -41.78 -13.12
C PHE A 230 13.77 -41.31 -12.23
N ALA A 231 12.68 -40.77 -12.79
CA ALA A 231 11.58 -40.17 -12.02
C ALA A 231 10.97 -41.13 -10.99
N GLU A 232 10.63 -42.37 -11.38
CA GLU A 232 10.07 -43.37 -10.47
C GLU A 232 11.05 -43.79 -9.36
N MET A 233 12.34 -43.90 -9.71
CA MET A 233 13.39 -44.23 -8.75
C MET A 233 13.56 -43.13 -7.72
N VAL A 234 13.64 -41.87 -8.16
CA VAL A 234 13.82 -40.71 -7.27
C VAL A 234 12.58 -40.47 -6.41
N ALA A 235 11.38 -40.66 -6.95
CA ALA A 235 10.15 -40.58 -6.18
C ALA A 235 10.09 -41.60 -5.03
N ALA A 236 10.77 -42.75 -5.16
CA ALA A 236 10.87 -43.77 -4.10
C ALA A 236 12.01 -43.53 -3.09
N MET A 237 12.91 -42.56 -3.32
CA MET A 237 14.02 -42.24 -2.42
C MET A 237 13.55 -41.43 -1.20
N ASP A 238 14.28 -41.57 -0.10
CA ASP A 238 14.10 -40.72 1.08
C ASP A 238 14.71 -39.33 0.89
N ASP A 239 14.24 -38.35 1.67
CA ASP A 239 14.70 -36.96 1.58
C ASP A 239 16.16 -36.77 1.98
N ALA A 240 16.74 -37.71 2.73
CA ALA A 240 18.13 -37.67 3.14
C ALA A 240 19.04 -38.03 1.96
N LYS A 241 18.69 -39.07 1.21
CA LYS A 241 19.41 -39.55 0.04
C LYS A 241 19.31 -38.55 -1.12
N ILE A 242 18.15 -37.92 -1.32
CA ILE A 242 17.99 -36.85 -2.31
C ILE A 242 18.89 -35.66 -1.97
N ARG A 243 18.96 -35.25 -0.69
CA ARG A 243 19.85 -34.17 -0.23
C ARG A 243 21.34 -34.53 -0.39
N GLU A 244 21.73 -35.77 -0.09
CA GLU A 244 23.10 -36.27 -0.28
C GLU A 244 23.53 -36.18 -1.76
N ILE A 245 22.67 -36.59 -2.68
CA ILE A 245 22.93 -36.54 -4.13
C ILE A 245 23.09 -35.10 -4.62
N LEU A 246 22.23 -34.18 -4.15
CA LEU A 246 22.30 -32.77 -4.51
C LEU A 246 23.50 -32.05 -3.90
N ALA A 247 23.96 -32.50 -2.72
CA ALA A 247 25.15 -31.95 -2.04
C ALA A 247 26.47 -32.37 -2.72
N HIS A 248 26.48 -33.48 -3.47
CA HIS A 248 27.68 -33.98 -4.14
C HIS A 248 27.49 -34.15 -5.66
N PRO A 249 27.33 -33.06 -6.44
CA PRO A 249 27.04 -33.12 -7.87
C PRO A 249 28.13 -33.81 -8.71
N GLN A 250 29.36 -33.87 -8.20
CA GLN A 250 30.52 -34.45 -8.89
C GLN A 250 30.49 -35.99 -8.93
N LEU A 251 29.67 -36.63 -8.09
CA LEU A 251 29.64 -38.08 -7.88
C LEU A 251 28.52 -38.79 -8.64
N TYR A 252 27.60 -38.04 -9.24
CA TYR A 252 26.38 -38.56 -9.84
C TYR A 252 26.19 -38.04 -11.26
N ALA A 253 25.42 -38.78 -12.07
CA ALA A 253 25.08 -38.37 -13.42
C ALA A 253 24.20 -37.11 -13.41
N GLU A 254 24.39 -36.19 -14.36
CA GLU A 254 23.68 -34.90 -14.42
C GLU A 254 22.15 -35.07 -14.51
N GLU A 255 21.71 -36.16 -15.14
CA GLU A 255 20.31 -36.52 -15.33
C GLU A 255 19.64 -36.97 -14.03
N LEU A 256 20.38 -37.71 -13.18
CA LEU A 256 19.93 -38.11 -11.85
C LEU A 256 19.87 -36.89 -10.91
N ILE A 257 20.88 -36.03 -10.98
CA ILE A 257 20.93 -34.77 -10.21
C ILE A 257 19.74 -33.87 -10.59
N TYR A 258 19.42 -33.78 -11.89
CA TYR A 258 18.26 -33.04 -12.35
C TYR A 258 16.95 -33.63 -11.80
N ALA A 259 16.74 -34.95 -11.91
CA ALA A 259 15.56 -35.62 -11.37
C ALA A 259 15.41 -35.43 -9.84
N CYS A 260 16.49 -35.60 -9.08
CA CYS A 260 16.54 -35.34 -7.64
C CYS A 260 16.21 -33.87 -7.30
N SER A 261 16.66 -32.92 -8.12
CA SER A 261 16.38 -31.50 -7.88
C SER A 261 14.91 -31.14 -8.08
N GLN A 262 14.23 -31.77 -9.05
CA GLN A 262 12.81 -31.54 -9.31
C GLN A 262 11.94 -32.12 -8.19
N GLU A 263 12.20 -33.36 -7.79
CA GLU A 263 11.51 -34.01 -6.67
C GLU A 263 11.73 -33.29 -5.35
N HIS A 264 12.94 -32.78 -5.09
CA HIS A 264 13.21 -31.99 -3.89
C HIS A 264 12.36 -30.72 -3.81
N VAL A 265 12.25 -29.98 -4.92
CA VAL A 265 11.43 -28.77 -5.02
C VAL A 265 9.94 -29.08 -4.84
N GLU A 266 9.46 -30.17 -5.43
CA GLU A 266 8.05 -30.56 -5.32
C GLU A 266 7.69 -31.00 -3.88
N ARG A 267 8.58 -31.76 -3.22
CA ARG A 267 8.40 -32.15 -1.81
C ARG A 267 8.49 -30.96 -0.86
N ASP A 268 9.34 -29.98 -1.14
CA ASP A 268 9.41 -28.73 -0.37
C ASP A 268 8.12 -27.92 -0.49
N ARG A 269 7.58 -27.83 -1.70
CA ARG A 269 6.30 -27.15 -1.94
C ARG A 269 5.14 -27.81 -1.18
N ILE A 270 5.04 -29.14 -1.25
CA ILE A 270 4.00 -29.89 -0.52
C ILE A 270 4.13 -29.69 1.00
N ARG A 271 5.36 -29.69 1.53
CA ARG A 271 5.61 -29.42 2.96
C ARG A 271 5.18 -28.01 3.36
N GLN A 272 5.47 -27.00 2.55
CA GLN A 272 5.04 -25.63 2.80
C GLN A 272 3.52 -25.50 2.80
N GLU A 273 2.83 -26.08 1.82
CA GLU A 273 1.36 -26.07 1.75
C GLU A 273 0.73 -26.79 2.95
N GLN A 274 1.33 -27.87 3.45
CA GLN A 274 0.87 -28.55 4.66
C GLN A 274 1.07 -27.71 5.92
N GLN A 275 2.25 -27.09 6.07
CA GLN A 275 2.53 -26.20 7.20
C GLN A 275 1.61 -24.98 7.23
N GLU A 276 1.30 -24.41 6.07
CA GLU A 276 0.35 -23.29 5.96
C GLU A 276 -1.07 -23.71 6.37
N ARG A 277 -1.54 -24.89 5.92
CA ARG A 277 -2.86 -25.42 6.32
C ARG A 277 -2.93 -25.72 7.81
N GLU A 278 -1.88 -26.27 8.40
CA GLU A 278 -1.81 -26.53 9.84
C GLU A 278 -1.78 -25.22 10.64
N ALA A 279 -1.03 -24.22 10.17
CA ALA A 279 -0.99 -22.90 10.78
C ALA A 279 -2.35 -22.18 10.70
N GLU A 280 -3.05 -22.30 9.56
CA GLU A 280 -4.39 -21.75 9.38
C GLU A 280 -5.42 -22.44 10.29
N ALA A 281 -5.38 -23.77 10.37
CA ALA A 281 -6.24 -24.54 11.28
C ALA A 281 -5.99 -24.16 12.75
N ALA A 282 -4.73 -24.04 13.16
CA ALA A 282 -4.35 -23.61 14.51
C ALA A 282 -4.80 -22.17 14.82
N ARG A 283 -4.76 -21.28 13.82
CA ARG A 283 -5.26 -19.91 13.95
C ARG A 283 -6.78 -19.90 14.16
N LEU A 284 -7.53 -20.66 13.35
CA LEU A 284 -8.98 -20.76 13.47
C LEU A 284 -9.40 -21.35 14.82
N GLU A 285 -8.66 -22.33 15.33
CA GLU A 285 -8.93 -22.91 16.65
C GLU A 285 -8.70 -21.89 17.79
N ARG A 286 -7.66 -21.06 17.69
CA ARG A 286 -7.40 -19.97 18.65
C ARG A 286 -8.51 -18.92 18.61
N GLU A 287 -8.96 -18.54 17.41
CA GLU A 287 -10.07 -17.59 17.23
C GLU A 287 -11.38 -18.14 17.82
N ARG A 288 -11.70 -19.42 17.57
CA ARG A 288 -12.87 -20.08 18.17
C ARG A 288 -12.79 -20.13 19.70
N LYS A 289 -11.65 -20.52 20.29
CA LYS A 289 -11.46 -20.52 21.74
C LYS A 289 -11.61 -19.13 22.35
N ALA A 290 -11.06 -18.11 21.69
CA ALA A 290 -11.19 -16.72 22.14
C ALA A 290 -12.64 -16.23 22.09
N GLU A 291 -13.42 -16.64 21.08
CA GLU A 291 -14.84 -16.30 20.97
C GLU A 291 -15.70 -17.04 22.02
N GLU A 292 -15.45 -18.33 22.25
CA GLU A 292 -16.07 -19.11 23.31
C GLU A 292 -15.78 -18.51 24.70
N GLU A 293 -14.54 -18.09 24.96
CA GLU A 293 -14.19 -17.37 26.18
C GLU A 293 -14.91 -16.03 26.30
N ARG A 294 -15.05 -15.27 25.21
CA ARG A 294 -15.75 -13.97 25.21
C ARG A 294 -17.22 -14.16 25.61
N ILE A 295 -17.88 -15.14 25.00
CA ILE A 295 -19.28 -15.49 25.30
C ILE A 295 -19.41 -15.95 26.77
N ALA A 296 -18.49 -16.79 27.24
CA ALA A 296 -18.49 -17.26 28.64
C ALA A 296 -18.28 -16.10 29.65
N ARG A 297 -17.41 -15.14 29.35
CA ARG A 297 -17.20 -13.95 30.20
C ARG A 297 -18.45 -13.08 30.27
N GLU A 298 -19.16 -12.91 29.16
CA GLU A 298 -20.42 -12.16 29.14
C GLU A 298 -21.52 -12.85 29.94
N GLN A 299 -21.64 -14.18 29.83
CA GLN A 299 -22.58 -14.96 30.62
C GLN A 299 -22.27 -14.86 32.12
N ARG A 300 -21.00 -14.99 32.52
CA ARG A 300 -20.58 -14.81 33.92
C ARG A 300 -20.92 -13.42 34.46
N LYS A 301 -20.69 -12.37 33.67
CA LYS A 301 -21.07 -10.99 34.07
C LYS A 301 -22.59 -10.84 34.26
N LYS A 302 -23.40 -11.46 33.39
CA LYS A 302 -24.86 -11.46 33.53
C LYS A 302 -25.30 -12.22 34.77
N GLU A 303 -24.75 -13.42 35.01
CA GLU A 303 -25.03 -14.21 36.21
C GLU A 303 -24.63 -13.48 37.51
N GLU A 304 -23.46 -12.83 37.53
CA GLU A 304 -23.01 -12.03 38.67
C GLU A 304 -23.90 -10.81 38.91
N ALA A 305 -24.34 -10.13 37.84
CA ALA A 305 -25.27 -9.01 37.93
C ALA A 305 -26.65 -9.46 38.47
N GLU A 306 -27.15 -10.60 38.02
CA GLU A 306 -28.40 -11.19 38.52
C GLU A 306 -28.28 -11.62 39.99
N ARG A 307 -27.17 -12.28 40.37
CA ARG A 307 -26.90 -12.63 41.78
C ARG A 307 -26.85 -11.39 42.68
N ARG A 308 -26.21 -10.31 42.22
CA ARG A 308 -26.18 -9.03 42.93
C ARG A 308 -27.56 -8.39 43.02
N ALA A 309 -28.36 -8.45 41.97
CA ALA A 309 -29.73 -7.93 41.97
C ALA A 309 -30.65 -8.70 42.93
N VAL A 310 -30.50 -10.03 43.01
CA VAL A 310 -31.22 -10.87 43.98
C VAL A 310 -30.76 -10.60 45.40
N ALA A 311 -29.45 -10.51 45.64
CA ALA A 311 -28.88 -10.16 46.94
C ALA A 311 -29.35 -8.77 47.41
N TRP A 312 -29.39 -7.80 46.50
CA TRP A 312 -29.92 -6.46 46.75
C TRP A 312 -31.40 -6.51 47.15
N LYS A 313 -32.25 -7.26 46.44
CA LYS A 313 -33.67 -7.43 46.81
C LYS A 313 -33.85 -8.03 48.22
N LYS A 314 -32.95 -8.95 48.63
CA LYS A 314 -32.97 -9.58 49.96
C LYS A 314 -32.50 -8.64 51.07
N GLN A 315 -31.51 -7.77 50.81
CA GLN A 315 -30.96 -6.83 51.80
C GLN A 315 -31.74 -5.51 51.89
N ARG A 316 -32.45 -5.12 50.83
CA ARG A 316 -33.25 -3.90 50.74
C ARG A 316 -34.15 -3.61 51.96
N PRO A 317 -34.94 -4.56 52.50
CA PRO A 317 -35.79 -4.27 53.67
C PRO A 317 -35.01 -3.98 54.96
N TYR A 318 -33.85 -4.61 55.16
CA TYR A 318 -33.02 -4.39 56.36
C TYR A 318 -32.36 -3.01 56.35
N VAL A 319 -31.93 -2.54 55.17
CA VAL A 319 -31.37 -1.19 55.01
C VAL A 319 -32.42 -0.12 55.32
N PHE A 320 -33.66 -0.29 54.85
CA PHE A 320 -34.75 0.62 55.18
C PHE A 320 -35.15 0.57 56.66
N ALA A 321 -35.12 -0.61 57.29
CA ALA A 321 -35.39 -0.75 58.72
C ALA A 321 -34.34 -0.05 59.59
N VAL A 322 -33.05 -0.13 59.23
CA VAL A 322 -31.96 0.58 59.93
C VAL A 322 -32.13 2.10 59.81
N ILE A 323 -32.49 2.61 58.62
CA ILE A 323 -32.76 4.04 58.41
C ILE A 323 -33.98 4.50 59.25
N ALA A 324 -35.04 3.70 59.33
CA ALA A 324 -36.22 4.01 60.13
C ALA A 324 -35.94 4.02 61.64
N ILE A 325 -35.10 3.10 62.14
CA ILE A 325 -34.67 3.06 63.55
C ILE A 325 -33.82 4.29 63.88
N LEU A 326 -32.93 4.73 62.98
CA LEU A 326 -32.13 5.94 63.17
C LEU A 326 -32.99 7.21 63.21
N VAL A 327 -34.06 7.27 62.41
CA VAL A 327 -35.03 8.38 62.42
C VAL A 327 -35.87 8.39 63.70
N LEU A 328 -36.30 7.24 64.20
CA LEU A 328 -37.07 7.13 65.46
C LEU A 328 -36.21 7.39 66.70
N ALA A 329 -34.94 6.97 66.69
CA ALA A 329 -33.97 7.31 67.73
C ALA A 329 -33.68 8.82 67.80
N GLY A 330 -33.71 9.52 66.65
CA GLY A 330 -33.59 10.98 66.61
C GLY A 330 -34.77 11.73 67.23
N ILE A 331 -35.99 11.19 67.11
CA ILE A 331 -37.21 11.81 67.66
C ILE A 331 -37.27 11.68 69.20
N GLY A 332 -36.74 10.60 69.79
CA GLY A 332 -36.73 10.38 71.24
C GLY A 332 -35.83 11.32 72.04
N VAL A 333 -34.79 11.88 71.42
CA VAL A 333 -33.85 12.81 72.08
C VAL A 333 -34.43 14.22 72.21
N GLY A 334 -35.34 14.63 71.33
CA GLY A 334 -35.95 15.97 71.32
C GLY A 334 -37.07 16.19 72.35
N GLY A 335 -37.68 15.13 72.90
CA GLY A 335 -38.77 15.25 73.87
C GLY A 335 -38.32 15.49 75.32
N TYR A 336 -37.08 15.12 75.65
CA TYR A 336 -36.56 15.17 77.02
C TYR A 336 -36.06 16.56 77.44
N SER A 337 -35.65 17.39 76.48
CA SER A 337 -35.13 18.74 76.72
C SER A 337 -36.20 19.83 76.83
N TYR A 338 -37.42 19.56 76.35
CA TYR A 338 -38.54 20.53 76.34
C TYR A 338 -39.15 20.76 77.73
N TYR A 339 -39.05 19.80 78.65
CA TYR A 339 -39.63 19.88 80.00
C TYR A 339 -38.75 20.63 81.02
N LYS A 340 -37.49 20.92 80.69
CA LYS A 340 -36.48 21.39 81.66
C LYS A 340 -36.34 22.93 81.73
N GLU A 341 -36.71 23.66 80.68
CA GLU A 341 -36.29 25.06 80.50
C GLU A 341 -37.34 26.13 80.85
N GLN A 342 -38.55 25.75 81.29
CA GLN A 342 -39.58 26.72 81.72
C GLN A 342 -39.22 27.50 83.01
N ASN A 343 -38.21 27.06 83.78
CA ASN A 343 -37.94 27.62 85.11
C ASN A 343 -36.92 28.76 85.20
N ARG A 344 -36.26 29.17 84.11
CA ARG A 344 -35.08 30.06 84.24
C ARG A 344 -35.08 31.31 83.36
N LEU A 345 -36.28 31.86 83.13
CA LEU A 345 -36.46 33.29 82.85
C LEU A 345 -36.60 34.08 84.15
N LYS A 346 -35.58 33.97 85.01
CA LYS A 346 -35.32 34.96 86.05
C LYS A 346 -33.84 35.29 85.99
N GLN A 347 -33.37 36.39 85.46
CA GLN A 347 -34.05 37.42 84.67
C GLN A 347 -32.97 38.22 83.89
N GLU A 348 -31.69 37.82 83.91
CA GLU A 348 -30.62 38.83 83.81
C GLU A 348 -29.44 38.44 82.90
N ARG A 349 -29.33 37.20 82.43
CA ARG A 349 -28.29 36.81 81.45
C ARG A 349 -28.66 37.05 79.98
N ILE A 350 -29.89 37.48 79.72
CA ILE A 350 -30.52 37.53 78.40
C ILE A 350 -30.01 38.68 77.52
N ALA A 351 -29.44 39.74 78.08
CA ALA A 351 -29.00 40.89 77.30
C ALA A 351 -27.64 40.70 76.60
N ALA A 352 -26.74 39.89 77.15
CA ALA A 352 -25.38 39.72 76.60
C ALA A 352 -25.25 38.55 75.60
N GLU A 353 -26.14 37.56 75.67
CA GLU A 353 -26.15 36.37 74.81
C GLU A 353 -26.93 36.62 73.49
N GLN A 354 -27.75 37.67 73.43
CA GLN A 354 -28.58 38.06 72.26
C GLN A 354 -27.76 38.45 71.01
N GLN A 355 -26.53 38.95 71.16
CA GLN A 355 -25.72 39.34 70.01
C GLN A 355 -24.99 38.16 69.35
N ARG A 356 -24.53 37.16 70.12
CA ARG A 356 -23.90 35.94 69.57
C ARG A 356 -24.93 34.97 68.99
N VAL A 357 -26.09 34.82 69.63
CA VAL A 357 -27.17 33.95 69.16
C VAL A 357 -27.84 34.51 67.90
N ALA A 358 -27.86 35.83 67.67
CA ALA A 358 -28.40 36.42 66.44
C ALA A 358 -27.53 36.14 65.20
N GLU A 359 -26.20 36.01 65.33
CA GLU A 359 -25.31 35.59 64.25
C GLU A 359 -25.40 34.09 63.98
N GLU A 360 -25.44 33.27 65.03
CA GLU A 360 -25.55 31.81 64.92
C GLU A 360 -26.92 31.40 64.33
N LEU A 361 -28.01 32.08 64.74
CA LEU A 361 -29.35 31.89 64.19
C LEU A 361 -29.47 32.36 62.73
N ARG A 362 -28.74 33.42 62.33
CA ARG A 362 -28.69 33.85 60.91
C ARG A 362 -27.91 32.86 60.06
N ALA A 363 -26.81 32.29 60.57
CA ALA A 363 -26.04 31.27 59.88
C ALA A 363 -26.80 29.93 59.77
N GLU A 364 -27.56 29.55 60.80
CA GLU A 364 -28.41 28.36 60.79
C GLU A 364 -29.65 28.55 59.91
N GLN A 365 -30.27 29.74 59.92
CA GLN A 365 -31.34 30.09 58.98
C GLN A 365 -30.84 30.17 57.53
N GLN A 366 -29.63 30.67 57.29
CA GLN A 366 -28.99 30.63 55.98
C GLN A 366 -28.70 29.20 55.54
N ARG A 367 -28.19 28.32 56.43
CA ARG A 367 -27.98 26.89 56.09
C ARG A 367 -29.28 26.15 55.79
N ILE A 368 -30.34 26.37 56.56
CA ILE A 368 -31.65 25.76 56.32
C ILE A 368 -32.29 26.34 55.04
N ALA A 369 -32.11 27.63 54.76
CA ALA A 369 -32.58 28.26 53.53
C ALA A 369 -31.77 27.80 52.30
N GLU A 370 -30.46 27.62 52.43
CA GLU A 370 -29.57 27.07 51.39
C GLU A 370 -29.84 25.60 51.14
N GLU A 371 -30.14 24.81 52.17
CA GLU A 371 -30.50 23.40 52.05
C GLU A 371 -31.87 23.23 51.38
N LYS A 372 -32.88 24.00 51.79
CA LYS A 372 -34.18 24.05 51.10
C LYS A 372 -34.07 24.58 49.67
N ALA A 373 -33.25 25.61 49.44
CA ALA A 373 -32.99 26.12 48.09
C ALA A 373 -32.19 25.12 47.24
N ALA A 374 -31.29 24.33 47.85
CA ALA A 374 -30.56 23.26 47.16
C ALA A 374 -31.49 22.08 46.83
N GLU A 375 -32.42 21.72 47.71
CA GLU A 375 -33.43 20.70 47.46
C GLU A 375 -34.43 21.13 46.37
N GLU A 376 -34.91 22.38 46.42
CA GLU A 376 -35.74 22.95 45.36
C GLU A 376 -34.98 23.05 44.03
N ARG A 377 -33.70 23.42 44.06
CA ARG A 377 -32.84 23.42 42.85
C ARG A 377 -32.63 22.01 42.30
N ARG A 378 -32.45 21.00 43.15
CA ARG A 378 -32.34 19.60 42.72
C ARG A 378 -33.65 19.09 42.11
N LEU A 379 -34.79 19.40 42.72
CA LEU A 379 -36.10 19.04 42.17
C LEU A 379 -36.41 19.80 40.87
N ALA A 380 -36.02 21.08 40.78
CA ALA A 380 -36.14 21.88 39.56
C ALA A 380 -35.19 21.39 38.45
N GLU A 381 -33.98 20.96 38.81
CA GLU A 381 -33.01 20.37 37.88
C GLU A 381 -33.48 19.01 37.39
N GLU A 382 -34.04 18.17 38.26
CA GLU A 382 -34.63 16.88 37.91
C GLU A 382 -35.82 17.05 36.96
N LYS A 383 -36.74 17.97 37.27
CA LYS A 383 -37.85 18.33 36.38
C LYS A 383 -37.38 18.93 35.05
N ARG A 384 -36.31 19.75 35.06
CA ARG A 384 -35.70 20.27 33.84
C ARG A 384 -35.05 19.16 33.02
N ARG A 385 -34.37 18.20 33.64
CA ARG A 385 -33.78 17.04 32.97
C ARG A 385 -34.85 16.14 32.37
N GLU A 386 -35.96 15.95 33.07
CA GLU A 386 -37.09 15.18 32.56
C GLU A 386 -37.79 15.90 31.39
N GLN A 387 -38.02 17.21 31.50
CA GLN A 387 -38.53 18.03 30.40
C GLN A 387 -37.57 18.05 29.20
N GLN A 388 -36.26 18.16 29.44
CA GLN A 388 -35.24 18.09 28.39
C GLN A 388 -35.19 16.71 27.74
N ARG A 389 -35.36 15.62 28.50
CA ARG A 389 -35.42 14.27 27.94
C ARG A 389 -36.63 14.10 27.03
N ILE A 390 -37.80 14.55 27.46
CA ILE A 390 -39.04 14.51 26.65
C ILE A 390 -38.91 15.40 25.41
N ALA A 391 -38.32 16.59 25.54
CA ALA A 391 -38.07 17.48 24.40
C ALA A 391 -37.03 16.91 23.42
N ALA A 392 -35.98 16.27 23.93
CA ALA A 392 -34.95 15.61 23.13
C ALA A 392 -35.50 14.37 22.41
N GLU A 393 -36.37 13.60 23.05
CA GLU A 393 -37.03 12.44 22.46
C GLU A 393 -37.97 12.86 21.32
N LYS A 394 -38.79 13.90 21.54
CA LYS A 394 -39.63 14.48 20.48
C LYS A 394 -38.82 15.06 19.32
N ALA A 395 -37.75 15.80 19.63
CA ALA A 395 -36.85 16.34 18.60
C ALA A 395 -36.10 15.24 17.83
N ALA A 396 -35.76 14.13 18.49
CA ALA A 396 -35.15 12.97 17.83
C ALA A 396 -36.16 12.25 16.92
N GLU A 397 -37.41 12.11 17.34
CA GLU A 397 -38.46 11.52 16.53
C GLU A 397 -38.82 12.39 15.31
N GLU A 398 -38.94 13.71 15.49
CA GLU A 398 -39.12 14.65 14.38
C GLU A 398 -37.95 14.64 13.40
N ARG A 399 -36.71 14.54 13.89
CA ARG A 399 -35.51 14.39 13.05
C ARG A 399 -35.53 13.08 12.27
N ARG A 400 -35.89 11.96 12.90
CA ARG A 400 -35.99 10.66 12.22
C ARG A 400 -37.02 10.71 11.08
N ILE A 401 -38.18 11.31 11.32
CA ILE A 401 -39.23 11.49 10.30
C ILE A 401 -38.75 12.43 9.18
N ALA A 402 -38.02 13.50 9.50
CA ALA A 402 -37.48 14.42 8.51
C ALA A 402 -36.35 13.77 7.67
N GLU A 403 -35.49 12.99 8.30
CA GLU A 403 -34.41 12.23 7.64
C GLU A 403 -34.98 11.14 6.73
N GLU A 404 -36.03 10.42 7.17
CA GLU A 404 -36.72 9.43 6.36
C GLU A 404 -37.37 10.06 5.12
N LYS A 405 -38.08 11.17 5.28
CA LYS A 405 -38.67 11.92 4.15
C LYS A 405 -37.61 12.48 3.20
N ALA A 406 -36.52 13.02 3.73
CA ALA A 406 -35.40 13.51 2.92
C ALA A 406 -34.68 12.37 2.18
N ALA A 407 -34.58 11.19 2.79
CA ALA A 407 -34.04 10.00 2.14
C ALA A 407 -34.95 9.50 1.02
N GLU A 408 -36.27 9.48 1.23
CA GLU A 408 -37.26 9.11 0.21
C GLU A 408 -37.25 10.09 -0.97
N GLU A 409 -37.21 11.40 -0.70
CA GLU A 409 -37.12 12.43 -1.74
C GLU A 409 -35.81 12.31 -2.54
N ARG A 410 -34.68 12.05 -1.87
CA ARG A 410 -33.39 11.80 -2.55
C ARG A 410 -33.42 10.53 -3.41
N ARG A 411 -34.08 9.46 -2.96
CA ARG A 411 -34.23 8.24 -3.76
C ARG A 411 -35.06 8.51 -5.01
N LEU A 412 -36.17 9.24 -4.89
CA LEU A 412 -37.01 9.61 -6.01
C LEU A 412 -36.29 10.54 -6.99
N ALA A 413 -35.50 11.49 -6.48
CA ALA A 413 -34.68 12.37 -7.32
C ALA A 413 -33.55 11.61 -8.04
N ALA A 414 -32.89 10.66 -7.36
CA ALA A 414 -31.86 9.82 -7.95
C ALA A 414 -32.42 8.88 -9.03
N GLU A 415 -33.61 8.32 -8.81
CA GLU A 415 -34.30 7.48 -9.79
C GLU A 415 -34.65 8.27 -11.06
N LYS A 416 -35.20 9.48 -10.90
CA LYS A 416 -35.49 10.38 -12.03
C LYS A 416 -34.24 10.80 -12.78
N ALA A 417 -33.17 11.15 -12.07
CA ALA A 417 -31.89 11.52 -12.68
C ALA A 417 -31.28 10.35 -13.46
N ALA A 418 -31.34 9.13 -12.92
CA ALA A 418 -30.87 7.92 -13.61
C ALA A 418 -31.72 7.61 -14.85
N GLU A 419 -33.04 7.83 -14.80
CA GLU A 419 -33.90 7.67 -15.97
C GLU A 419 -33.62 8.70 -17.06
N GLU A 420 -33.44 9.97 -16.69
CA GLU A 420 -33.05 11.05 -17.63
C GLU A 420 -31.68 10.79 -18.26
N GLU A 421 -30.71 10.30 -17.49
CA GLU A 421 -29.39 9.94 -17.99
C GLU A 421 -29.46 8.77 -18.98
N ARG A 422 -30.25 7.73 -18.68
CA ARG A 422 -30.49 6.61 -19.59
C ARG A 422 -31.13 7.06 -20.90
N ILE A 423 -32.09 7.98 -20.85
CA ILE A 423 -32.72 8.55 -22.05
C ILE A 423 -31.71 9.40 -22.85
N ALA A 424 -30.89 10.19 -22.17
CA ALA A 424 -29.84 10.99 -22.80
C ALA A 424 -28.77 10.11 -23.47
N GLU A 425 -28.39 9.00 -22.84
CA GLU A 425 -27.45 8.03 -23.40
C GLU A 425 -28.02 7.34 -24.64
N GLN A 426 -29.29 6.92 -24.61
CA GLN A 426 -29.98 6.36 -25.78
C GLN A 426 -29.99 7.33 -26.96
N ARG A 427 -30.30 8.62 -26.72
CA ARG A 427 -30.26 9.66 -27.77
C ARG A 427 -28.85 9.86 -28.33
N ARG A 428 -27.82 9.95 -27.47
CA ARG A 428 -26.42 10.07 -27.92
C ARG A 428 -25.96 8.86 -28.72
N ALA A 429 -26.39 7.65 -28.35
CA ALA A 429 -26.08 6.43 -29.08
C ALA A 429 -26.75 6.43 -30.47
N GLU A 430 -28.01 6.86 -30.55
CA GLU A 430 -28.74 6.99 -31.80
C GLU A 430 -28.13 8.04 -32.74
N GLU A 431 -27.78 9.22 -32.23
CA GLU A 431 -27.08 10.26 -32.99
C GLU A 431 -25.72 9.78 -33.52
N ARG A 432 -24.95 9.03 -32.71
CA ARG A 432 -23.69 8.41 -33.14
C ARG A 432 -23.90 7.40 -34.27
N ARG A 433 -24.96 6.58 -34.20
CA ARG A 433 -25.30 5.62 -35.25
C ARG A 433 -25.66 6.34 -36.56
N ILE A 434 -26.49 7.38 -36.48
CA ILE A 434 -26.87 8.19 -37.65
C ILE A 434 -25.63 8.83 -38.27
N LEU A 435 -24.74 9.42 -37.47
CA LEU A 435 -23.52 10.05 -37.97
C LEU A 435 -22.55 9.03 -38.59
N ALA A 436 -22.40 7.85 -37.99
CA ALA A 436 -21.56 6.78 -38.53
C ALA A 436 -22.10 6.26 -39.87
N GLU A 437 -23.42 6.12 -39.99
CA GLU A 437 -24.07 5.71 -41.23
C GLU A 437 -23.92 6.76 -42.33
N GLN A 438 -24.09 8.04 -42.01
CA GLN A 438 -23.84 9.14 -42.95
C GLN A 438 -22.38 9.16 -43.43
N LYS A 439 -21.41 8.95 -42.53
CA LYS A 439 -20.00 8.85 -42.91
C LYS A 439 -19.73 7.65 -43.82
N ARG A 440 -20.32 6.49 -43.54
CA ARG A 440 -20.20 5.29 -44.38
C ARG A 440 -20.70 5.56 -45.79
N ILE A 441 -21.90 6.15 -45.92
CA ILE A 441 -22.50 6.49 -47.21
C ILE A 441 -21.64 7.52 -47.97
N ALA A 442 -21.08 8.51 -47.27
CA ALA A 442 -20.22 9.52 -47.88
C ALA A 442 -18.90 8.91 -48.41
N ILE A 443 -18.27 8.00 -47.64
CA ILE A 443 -17.05 7.30 -48.06
C ILE A 443 -17.34 6.42 -49.27
N GLU A 444 -18.41 5.62 -49.23
CA GLU A 444 -18.77 4.73 -50.34
C GLU A 444 -19.04 5.51 -51.63
N LYS A 445 -19.73 6.65 -51.52
CA LYS A 445 -19.96 7.55 -52.66
C LYS A 445 -18.65 8.12 -53.21
N ALA A 446 -17.75 8.59 -52.34
CA ALA A 446 -16.46 9.12 -52.75
C ALA A 446 -15.57 8.05 -53.43
N GLU A 447 -15.56 6.82 -52.90
CA GLU A 447 -14.83 5.70 -53.52
C GLU A 447 -15.40 5.31 -54.90
N LYS A 448 -16.72 5.38 -55.05
CA LYS A 448 -17.37 5.11 -56.34
C LYS A 448 -17.00 6.19 -57.37
N GLU A 449 -17.11 7.46 -56.99
CA GLU A 449 -16.71 8.58 -57.85
C GLU A 449 -15.22 8.52 -58.22
N TYR A 450 -14.35 8.15 -57.27
CA TYR A 450 -12.93 7.96 -57.53
C TYR A 450 -12.67 6.82 -58.53
N ARG A 451 -13.33 5.66 -58.34
CA ARG A 451 -13.22 4.52 -59.26
C ARG A 451 -13.68 4.87 -60.67
N GLU A 452 -14.81 5.58 -60.79
CA GLU A 452 -15.33 6.04 -62.08
C GLU A 452 -14.37 7.02 -62.77
N ARG A 453 -13.77 7.96 -62.02
CA ARG A 453 -12.73 8.86 -62.56
C ARG A 453 -11.50 8.10 -63.04
N GLN A 454 -10.97 7.18 -62.23
CA GLN A 454 -9.81 6.37 -62.60
C GLN A 454 -10.09 5.50 -63.84
N GLN A 455 -11.29 4.92 -63.93
CA GLN A 455 -11.69 4.14 -65.09
C GLN A 455 -11.86 5.01 -66.34
N ALA A 456 -12.42 6.22 -66.21
CA ALA A 456 -12.55 7.17 -67.30
C ALA A 456 -11.19 7.68 -67.80
N GLU A 457 -10.26 8.02 -66.88
CA GLU A 457 -8.87 8.38 -67.20
C GLU A 457 -8.15 7.24 -67.89
N TRP A 458 -8.27 6.01 -67.39
CA TRP A 458 -7.69 4.83 -68.01
C TRP A 458 -8.23 4.61 -69.42
N GLN A 459 -9.55 4.71 -69.62
CA GLN A 459 -10.17 4.58 -70.94
C GLN A 459 -9.73 5.69 -71.90
N ALA A 460 -9.63 6.94 -71.42
CA ALA A 460 -9.13 8.06 -72.20
C ALA A 460 -7.67 7.84 -72.62
N LYS A 461 -6.82 7.35 -71.69
CA LYS A 461 -5.41 7.01 -71.97
C LYS A 461 -5.32 5.86 -72.98
N GLN A 462 -6.15 4.82 -72.87
CA GLN A 462 -6.19 3.74 -73.87
C GLN A 462 -6.64 4.23 -75.26
N ARG A 463 -7.65 5.10 -75.33
CA ARG A 463 -8.08 5.72 -76.61
C ARG A 463 -6.98 6.57 -77.23
N MET A 464 -6.28 7.35 -76.42
CA MET A 464 -5.13 8.14 -76.87
C MET A 464 -4.01 7.23 -77.42
N LEU A 465 -3.65 6.19 -76.67
CA LEU A 465 -2.59 5.26 -77.05
C LEU A 465 -2.95 4.38 -78.25
N SER A 466 -4.24 4.15 -78.51
CA SER A 466 -4.70 3.38 -79.68
C SER A 466 -4.31 4.02 -81.03
N GLN A 467 -3.98 5.32 -81.03
CA GLN A 467 -3.53 6.05 -82.22
C GLN A 467 -2.06 5.78 -82.56
N TYR A 468 -1.31 5.20 -81.61
CA TYR A 468 0.10 4.87 -81.76
C TYR A 468 0.27 3.40 -82.12
N LYS A 469 1.30 3.09 -82.91
CA LYS A 469 1.72 1.72 -83.16
C LYS A 469 2.70 1.27 -82.08
N GLU A 470 2.77 -0.03 -81.89
CA GLU A 470 3.78 -0.63 -81.00
C GLU A 470 5.19 -0.23 -81.47
N GLY A 471 5.97 0.33 -80.54
CA GLY A 471 7.31 0.88 -80.80
C GLY A 471 7.35 2.38 -81.08
N ASP A 472 6.20 3.06 -81.21
CA ASP A 472 6.18 4.52 -81.42
C ASP A 472 6.56 5.28 -80.15
N LEU A 473 7.20 6.44 -80.33
CA LEU A 473 7.55 7.34 -79.23
C LEU A 473 6.31 8.13 -78.79
N PHE A 474 5.97 8.02 -77.51
CA PHE A 474 4.89 8.77 -76.87
C PHE A 474 5.46 9.95 -76.09
N VAL A 475 4.86 11.13 -76.28
CA VAL A 475 5.19 12.35 -75.54
C VAL A 475 3.88 13.06 -75.20
N ASP A 476 3.52 13.08 -73.92
CA ASP A 476 2.38 13.83 -73.39
C ASP A 476 2.78 14.52 -72.07
N GLY A 477 2.95 15.84 -72.12
CA GLY A 477 3.53 16.61 -71.00
C GLY A 477 4.92 16.09 -70.59
N ASP A 478 5.03 15.65 -69.34
CA ASP A 478 6.26 15.08 -68.77
C ASP A 478 6.38 13.55 -69.00
N ASP A 479 5.32 12.86 -69.42
CA ASP A 479 5.33 11.43 -69.76
C ASP A 479 5.96 11.23 -71.14
N LYS A 480 7.25 10.84 -71.17
CA LYS A 480 7.99 10.50 -72.40
C LYS A 480 8.36 9.03 -72.39
N GLY A 481 7.96 8.27 -73.41
CA GLY A 481 8.17 6.83 -73.41
C GLY A 481 7.97 6.16 -74.76
N VAL A 482 8.02 4.82 -74.77
CA VAL A 482 7.72 4.00 -75.96
C VAL A 482 6.42 3.25 -75.72
N VAL A 483 5.54 3.26 -76.72
CA VAL A 483 4.27 2.54 -76.67
C VAL A 483 4.52 1.05 -76.89
N ILE A 484 4.08 0.23 -75.94
CA ILE A 484 4.12 -1.23 -76.04
C ILE A 484 2.72 -1.80 -75.81
N ARG A 485 2.47 -3.00 -76.32
CA ARG A 485 1.23 -3.74 -76.05
C ARG A 485 1.53 -4.92 -75.14
N LEU A 486 0.84 -4.99 -74.00
CA LEU A 486 0.86 -6.17 -73.13
C LEU A 486 -0.47 -6.91 -73.27
N ASP A 487 -0.41 -8.22 -73.44
CA ASP A 487 -1.60 -9.05 -73.67
C ASP A 487 -2.62 -9.00 -72.52
N THR A 488 -2.16 -8.73 -71.29
CA THR A 488 -3.00 -8.71 -70.08
C THR A 488 -3.50 -7.31 -69.69
N GLN A 489 -2.92 -6.25 -70.25
CA GLN A 489 -3.13 -4.87 -69.75
C GLN A 489 -3.39 -3.83 -70.86
N GLY A 490 -3.36 -4.23 -72.14
CA GLY A 490 -3.62 -3.35 -73.27
C GLY A 490 -2.38 -2.55 -73.68
N MET A 491 -2.60 -1.36 -74.25
CA MET A 491 -1.52 -0.47 -74.70
C MET A 491 -0.96 0.30 -73.49
N LEU A 492 0.35 0.31 -73.32
CA LEU A 492 1.04 0.98 -72.23
C LEU A 492 2.17 1.84 -72.78
N VAL A 493 2.49 2.90 -72.06
CA VAL A 493 3.69 3.70 -72.29
C VAL A 493 4.70 3.29 -71.24
N ILE A 494 5.86 2.81 -71.65
CA ILE A 494 6.98 2.69 -70.72
C ILE A 494 7.78 3.98 -70.80
N GLY A 495 7.84 4.71 -69.68
CA GLY A 495 8.60 5.95 -69.57
C GLY A 495 10.09 5.71 -69.83
N MET A 496 10.78 6.69 -70.44
CA MET A 496 12.24 6.66 -70.58
C MET A 496 12.92 6.61 -69.20
N SER A 497 12.35 7.22 -68.17
CA SER A 497 12.81 7.10 -66.78
C SER A 497 12.70 5.69 -66.23
N ASP A 498 11.66 4.94 -66.60
CA ASP A 498 11.44 3.56 -66.16
C ASP A 498 12.32 2.56 -66.93
N MET A 499 12.57 2.83 -68.23
CA MET A 499 13.46 2.01 -69.06
C MET A 499 14.91 1.98 -68.56
N PHE A 500 15.42 3.14 -68.10
CA PHE A 500 16.80 3.25 -67.62
C PHE A 500 16.93 3.07 -66.11
N GLY A 501 15.81 2.97 -65.39
CA GLY A 501 15.75 3.07 -63.94
C GLY A 501 16.21 4.46 -63.47
N SER A 502 15.70 4.91 -62.33
CA SER A 502 16.36 5.98 -61.59
C SER A 502 17.83 5.57 -61.39
N TRP A 503 18.76 6.40 -61.86
CA TRP A 503 20.20 6.22 -61.71
C TRP A 503 20.52 5.75 -60.29
N PRO A 504 21.29 4.66 -60.09
CA PRO A 504 21.28 3.91 -58.84
C PRO A 504 22.00 4.68 -57.73
N GLY A 505 21.20 5.42 -56.95
CA GLY A 505 21.46 5.81 -55.58
C GLY A 505 20.18 5.53 -54.82
N TYR A 506 20.25 4.58 -53.89
CA TYR A 506 19.15 4.06 -53.06
C TYR A 506 18.22 3.04 -53.73
N TYR A 507 17.94 2.01 -52.95
CA TYR A 507 17.02 0.90 -53.18
C TYR A 507 15.67 1.37 -53.76
N ALA A 508 15.60 1.49 -55.08
CA ALA A 508 14.33 1.56 -55.77
C ALA A 508 13.81 0.14 -55.92
N ASN A 509 12.79 -0.17 -55.14
CA ASN A 509 11.97 -1.38 -55.27
C ASN A 509 11.21 -1.28 -56.61
N THR A 510 11.89 -1.51 -57.73
CA THR A 510 11.30 -1.40 -59.06
C THR A 510 10.56 -2.70 -59.38
N ASN A 511 9.32 -2.82 -58.91
CA ASN A 511 8.36 -3.83 -59.38
C ASN A 511 7.93 -3.61 -60.85
N GLY A 512 8.74 -2.94 -61.68
CA GLY A 512 8.43 -2.54 -63.05
C GLY A 512 9.44 -3.06 -64.06
N TRP A 513 9.06 -3.03 -65.34
CA TRP A 513 9.91 -3.45 -66.46
C TRP A 513 11.06 -2.46 -66.69
N ARG A 514 12.30 -2.96 -66.77
CA ARG A 514 13.51 -2.17 -67.04
C ARG A 514 14.42 -2.81 -68.07
N LEU A 515 15.38 -2.06 -68.61
CA LEU A 515 16.44 -2.64 -69.46
C LEU A 515 17.36 -3.57 -68.64
N PRO A 516 17.81 -4.70 -69.22
CA PRO A 516 18.75 -5.59 -68.57
C PRO A 516 20.15 -4.95 -68.49
N THR A 517 20.82 -5.19 -67.38
CA THR A 517 22.24 -4.88 -67.22
C THR A 517 23.10 -5.82 -68.06
N ARG A 518 24.37 -5.46 -68.29
CA ARG A 518 25.34 -6.32 -68.99
C ARG A 518 25.37 -7.73 -68.41
N LYS A 519 25.41 -7.85 -67.08
CA LYS A 519 25.45 -9.14 -66.39
C LYS A 519 24.20 -9.98 -66.67
N GLU A 520 23.02 -9.34 -66.73
CA GLU A 520 21.77 -10.01 -67.06
C GLU A 520 21.74 -10.43 -68.53
N LEU A 521 22.27 -9.61 -69.44
CA LEU A 521 22.43 -10.00 -70.85
C LEU A 521 23.41 -11.17 -71.00
N ASP A 522 24.53 -11.18 -70.28
CA ASP A 522 25.49 -12.30 -70.26
C ASP A 522 24.82 -13.60 -69.81
N TYR A 523 23.97 -13.52 -68.78
CA TYR A 523 23.17 -14.65 -68.31
C TYR A 523 22.16 -15.10 -69.36
N ILE A 524 21.43 -14.16 -69.98
CA ILE A 524 20.45 -14.44 -71.04
C ILE A 524 21.12 -15.13 -72.22
N GLN A 525 22.32 -14.70 -72.60
CA GLN A 525 23.07 -15.31 -73.70
C GLN A 525 23.56 -16.71 -73.35
N SER A 526 24.08 -16.91 -72.14
CA SER A 526 24.54 -18.22 -71.67
C SER A 526 23.40 -19.25 -71.59
N ASN A 527 22.16 -18.78 -71.45
CA ASN A 527 20.96 -19.60 -71.36
C ASN A 527 20.03 -19.46 -72.57
N LYS A 528 20.52 -18.92 -73.68
CA LYS A 528 19.71 -18.50 -74.82
C LYS A 528 18.84 -19.61 -75.38
N GLU A 529 19.38 -20.83 -75.51
CA GLU A 529 18.65 -21.99 -76.05
C GLU A 529 17.47 -22.37 -75.17
N LYS A 530 17.65 -22.32 -73.85
CA LYS A 530 16.60 -22.59 -72.86
C LYS A 530 15.53 -21.51 -72.90
N ILE A 531 15.93 -20.24 -72.90
CA ILE A 531 15.02 -19.10 -72.96
C ILE A 531 14.23 -19.09 -74.27
N ASN A 532 14.88 -19.31 -75.41
CA ASN A 532 14.22 -19.37 -76.72
C ASN A 532 13.24 -20.55 -76.84
N ARG A 533 13.45 -21.65 -76.11
CA ARG A 533 12.47 -22.74 -76.03
C ARG A 533 11.19 -22.26 -75.36
N TYR A 534 11.29 -21.65 -74.18
CA TYR A 534 10.13 -21.09 -73.46
C TYR A 534 9.41 -19.99 -74.25
N LEU A 535 10.18 -19.12 -74.93
CA LEU A 535 9.58 -18.09 -75.78
C LEU A 535 8.79 -18.72 -76.93
N ARG A 536 9.27 -19.78 -77.58
CA ARG A 536 8.50 -20.48 -78.62
C ARG A 536 7.18 -21.05 -78.10
N GLU A 537 7.23 -21.71 -76.94
CA GLU A 537 6.06 -22.32 -76.32
C GLU A 537 4.98 -21.27 -75.99
N ASN A 538 5.39 -20.06 -75.62
CA ASN A 538 4.51 -18.94 -75.29
C ASN A 538 4.32 -17.92 -76.42
N LYS A 539 4.61 -18.30 -77.69
CA LYS A 539 4.50 -17.42 -78.88
C LYS A 539 5.32 -16.11 -78.81
N GLY A 540 6.32 -16.04 -77.95
CA GLY A 540 7.23 -14.91 -77.79
C GLY A 540 8.32 -14.85 -78.87
N SER A 541 8.80 -13.63 -79.14
CA SER A 541 9.89 -13.40 -80.10
C SER A 541 11.24 -13.92 -79.59
N GLN A 542 11.89 -14.81 -80.35
CA GLN A 542 13.20 -15.37 -80.00
C GLN A 542 14.30 -14.31 -79.91
N ILE A 543 15.28 -14.57 -79.04
CA ILE A 543 16.54 -13.85 -78.91
C ILE A 543 17.47 -14.30 -80.06
N ARG A 544 17.95 -13.35 -80.84
CA ARG A 544 18.74 -13.53 -82.06
C ARG A 544 20.22 -13.32 -81.76
N SER A 545 21.10 -14.09 -82.41
CA SER A 545 22.54 -13.79 -82.42
C SER A 545 22.86 -12.82 -83.55
N GLY A 546 23.96 -12.06 -83.42
CA GLY A 546 24.44 -11.14 -84.46
C GLY A 546 23.71 -9.80 -84.53
N VAL A 547 22.78 -9.53 -83.61
CA VAL A 547 22.06 -8.25 -83.49
C VAL A 547 22.42 -7.52 -82.19
N TYR A 548 22.30 -6.20 -82.19
CA TYR A 548 22.53 -5.36 -81.01
C TYR A 548 21.28 -5.25 -80.14
N TYR A 549 21.47 -5.35 -78.82
CA TYR A 549 20.48 -5.18 -77.77
C TYR A 549 20.84 -3.99 -76.88
N TRP A 550 19.83 -3.27 -76.39
CA TRP A 550 20.03 -2.18 -75.42
C TRP A 550 20.33 -2.70 -74.00
N SER A 551 21.27 -2.05 -73.29
CA SER A 551 21.63 -2.36 -71.91
C SER A 551 21.59 -1.14 -70.97
N ALA A 552 21.35 -1.38 -69.67
CA ALA A 552 21.24 -0.38 -68.60
C ALA A 552 22.54 -0.10 -67.80
N ASN A 553 23.73 -0.39 -68.34
CA ASN A 553 24.98 -0.33 -67.54
C ASN A 553 25.45 1.11 -67.19
N LYS A 554 26.18 1.25 -66.06
CA LYS A 554 26.59 2.54 -65.46
C LYS A 554 27.41 3.40 -66.44
N GLY A 555 26.93 4.63 -66.70
CA GLY A 555 27.74 5.71 -67.27
C GLY A 555 27.90 5.75 -68.79
N SER A 556 27.38 4.77 -69.55
CA SER A 556 27.25 4.91 -71.00
C SER A 556 26.01 4.16 -71.48
N ARG A 557 25.13 4.82 -72.25
CA ARG A 557 23.92 4.24 -72.88
C ARG A 557 24.26 3.19 -73.97
N SER A 558 25.11 2.22 -73.69
CA SER A 558 25.75 1.37 -74.71
C SER A 558 24.82 0.31 -75.33
N ASN A 559 25.03 0.04 -76.62
CA ASN A 559 24.40 -1.06 -77.36
C ASN A 559 25.32 -2.28 -77.38
N GLU A 560 24.77 -3.48 -77.21
CA GLU A 560 25.56 -4.72 -77.06
C GLU A 560 25.12 -5.79 -78.06
N ARG A 561 26.03 -6.29 -78.91
CA ARG A 561 25.74 -7.36 -79.87
C ARG A 561 26.17 -8.70 -79.33
N ILE A 562 25.25 -9.67 -79.41
CA ILE A 562 25.54 -11.08 -79.14
C ILE A 562 26.40 -11.64 -80.28
N ALA A 563 27.67 -11.96 -80.03
CA ALA A 563 28.59 -12.60 -80.97
C ALA A 563 28.96 -14.03 -80.53
N SER A 564 29.59 -14.80 -81.41
CA SER A 564 29.94 -16.21 -81.14
C SER A 564 30.97 -16.37 -80.01
N ASN A 565 31.80 -15.35 -79.76
CA ASN A 565 32.90 -15.37 -78.79
C ASN A 565 32.65 -14.44 -77.59
N GLY A 566 31.40 -14.07 -77.32
CA GLY A 566 31.01 -13.11 -76.28
C GLY A 566 30.19 -11.96 -76.86
N PHE A 567 30.25 -10.79 -76.25
CA PHE A 567 29.47 -9.63 -76.68
C PHE A 567 30.36 -8.48 -77.13
N GLU A 568 30.02 -7.89 -78.27
CA GLU A 568 30.64 -6.65 -78.77
C GLU A 568 29.86 -5.42 -78.31
N ILE A 569 30.57 -4.33 -78.00
CA ILE A 569 29.97 -3.06 -77.59
C ILE A 569 29.99 -2.09 -78.77
N SER A 570 28.83 -1.53 -79.12
CA SER A 570 28.72 -0.40 -80.05
C SER A 570 28.34 0.86 -79.29
N ARG A 571 29.03 1.96 -79.62
CA ARG A 571 28.72 3.33 -79.15
C ARG A 571 27.85 4.10 -80.13
N ASP A 572 27.36 3.47 -81.19
CA ASP A 572 26.46 4.12 -82.13
C ASP A 572 25.02 4.02 -81.62
N TYR A 573 24.52 5.16 -81.16
CA TYR A 573 23.19 5.33 -80.57
C TYR A 573 22.09 5.52 -81.63
N SER A 574 22.45 5.73 -82.89
CA SER A 574 21.51 6.06 -83.97
C SER A 574 20.93 4.83 -84.69
N ASN A 575 21.44 3.63 -84.38
CA ASN A 575 21.02 2.39 -85.02
C ASN A 575 19.75 1.79 -84.40
N LYS A 576 18.89 1.21 -85.26
CA LYS A 576 17.74 0.42 -84.84
C LYS A 576 18.21 -0.88 -84.17
N ASN A 577 18.12 -0.94 -82.84
CA ASN A 577 18.54 -2.08 -82.03
C ASN A 577 17.35 -2.74 -81.33
N TYR A 578 17.53 -3.99 -80.91
CA TYR A 578 16.49 -4.76 -80.23
C TYR A 578 16.39 -4.38 -78.75
N ILE A 579 15.16 -4.38 -78.23
CA ILE A 579 14.89 -4.15 -76.81
C ILE A 579 14.35 -5.44 -76.20
N ARG A 580 14.89 -5.79 -75.04
CA ARG A 580 14.34 -6.79 -74.12
C ARG A 580 14.24 -6.12 -72.77
N LEU A 581 13.15 -6.37 -72.07
CA LEU A 581 12.90 -5.83 -70.74
C LEU A 581 12.92 -6.97 -69.73
N VAL A 582 13.40 -6.66 -68.54
CA VAL A 582 13.43 -7.58 -67.41
C VAL A 582 12.70 -6.93 -66.24
N GLN A 583 12.06 -7.76 -65.42
CA GLN A 583 11.38 -7.35 -64.19
C GLN A 583 11.88 -8.25 -63.08
N SER A 584 12.19 -7.67 -61.94
CA SER A 584 12.48 -8.41 -60.71
C SER A 584 11.16 -8.64 -59.99
N PHE A 585 10.89 -9.90 -59.61
CA PHE A 585 9.67 -10.33 -58.93
C PHE A 585 10.01 -11.17 -57.70
#